data_AF-A0A966JA70-F1
#
_entry.id   AF-A0A966JA70-F1
#
_cell.length_a   1.000
_cell.length_b   1.000
_cell.length_c   1.000
_cell.angle_alpha   90.00
_cell.angle_beta   90.00
_cell.angle_gamma   90.00
#
_symmetry.space_group_name_H-M   'P 1'
#
loop_
_entity.id
_entity.type
_entity.pdbx_description
1 polymer ?
#
loop_
_entity_poly.entity_id
_entity_poly.type
_entity_poly.pdbx_seq_one_letter_code
_entity_poly.pdbx_strand_id
1 'polypeptide(L)'
;MSEESGTNPTGHTESTRDVLTSVWQSQGDPAATLDDECSPTKVCRNMQGIDFSGFAEGDTDIRDAWRNRLAREGKLSESGQSIRDLVLGSDER
;
A
#
# COMPACT_ATOMS: atom_id res chain seq x y z
N MET A 1 29.75 -22.77 -27.75
CA MET A 1 28.61 -21.85 -27.92
C MET A 1 27.86 -21.90 -26.61
N SER A 2 27.94 -20.82 -25.85
CA SER A 2 27.28 -20.66 -24.56
C SER A 2 25.86 -20.20 -24.81
N GLU A 3 24.86 -20.95 -24.35
CA GLU A 3 23.49 -20.48 -24.26
C GLU A 3 23.26 -20.03 -22.82
N GLU A 4 23.23 -18.71 -22.62
CA GLU A 4 22.77 -18.08 -21.38
C GLU A 4 21.29 -18.43 -21.22
N SER A 5 20.99 -19.31 -20.28
CA SER A 5 19.61 -19.64 -19.90
C SER A 5 19.07 -18.51 -19.05
N GLY A 6 18.05 -17.83 -19.58
CA GLY A 6 17.48 -16.59 -19.07
C GLY A 6 17.04 -16.66 -17.61
N THR A 7 17.37 -15.59 -16.88
CA THR A 7 16.82 -15.31 -15.56
C THR A 7 15.30 -15.13 -15.69
N ASN A 8 14.57 -16.05 -15.08
CA ASN A 8 13.12 -16.07 -15.01
C ASN A 8 12.64 -14.96 -14.03
N PRO A 9 11.81 -13.99 -14.46
CA PRO A 9 11.47 -12.81 -13.65
C PRO A 9 10.61 -13.10 -12.40
N THR A 10 10.10 -14.32 -12.25
CA THR A 10 9.16 -14.72 -11.17
C THR A 10 9.82 -14.91 -9.81
N GLY A 11 11.15 -15.12 -9.75
CA GLY A 11 11.85 -15.36 -8.49
C GLY A 11 11.84 -14.17 -7.53
N HIS A 12 11.75 -12.93 -8.05
CA HIS A 12 11.68 -11.73 -7.22
C HIS A 12 10.28 -11.45 -6.67
N THR A 13 9.23 -11.83 -7.39
CA THR A 13 7.84 -11.60 -6.96
C THR A 13 7.41 -12.57 -5.87
N GLU A 14 7.82 -13.84 -5.94
CA GLU A 14 7.58 -14.82 -4.89
C GLU A 14 8.30 -14.42 -3.58
N SER A 15 9.57 -13.99 -3.70
CA SER A 15 10.33 -13.48 -2.56
C SER A 15 9.70 -12.25 -1.90
N THR A 16 9.16 -11.31 -2.68
CA THR A 16 8.50 -10.11 -2.14
C THR A 16 7.21 -10.46 -1.40
N ARG A 17 6.41 -11.39 -1.93
CA ARG A 17 5.17 -11.87 -1.29
C ARG A 17 5.46 -12.53 0.06
N ASP A 18 6.51 -13.34 0.14
CA ASP A 18 6.90 -14.02 1.37
C ASP A 18 7.35 -13.04 2.46
N VAL A 19 8.13 -12.01 2.09
CA VAL A 19 8.52 -10.94 3.01
C VAL A 19 7.29 -10.17 3.52
N LEU A 20 6.38 -9.79 2.63
CA LEU A 20 5.16 -9.07 3.02
C LEU A 20 4.26 -9.93 3.91
N THR A 21 4.15 -11.22 3.63
CA THR A 21 3.39 -12.16 4.45
C THR A 21 4.01 -12.32 5.84
N SER A 22 5.34 -12.41 5.92
CA SER A 22 6.09 -12.46 7.18
C SER A 22 5.92 -11.17 8.01
N VAL A 23 5.99 -10.00 7.38
CA VAL A 23 5.76 -8.70 8.04
C VAL A 23 4.32 -8.57 8.55
N TRP A 24 3.34 -9.11 7.80
CA TRP A 24 1.94 -9.09 8.19
C TRP A 24 1.65 -10.05 9.35
N GLN A 25 2.25 -11.25 9.35
CA GLN A 25 2.10 -12.23 10.42
C GLN A 25 2.89 -11.90 11.69
N SER A 26 3.97 -11.12 11.58
CA SER A 26 4.78 -10.67 12.71
C SER A 26 4.20 -9.47 13.45
N GLN A 27 3.27 -8.73 12.82
CA GLN A 27 2.38 -7.83 13.54
C GLN A 27 1.38 -8.71 14.31
N GLY A 28 1.63 -8.89 15.61
CA GLY A 28 0.69 -9.57 16.52
C GLY A 28 -0.69 -8.93 16.49
N ASP A 29 -1.67 -9.52 17.20
CA ASP A 29 -3.07 -9.08 17.15
C ASP A 29 -3.21 -7.57 17.45
N PRO A 30 -3.47 -6.73 16.42
CA PRO A 30 -3.60 -5.30 16.63
C PRO A 30 -4.82 -4.99 17.48
N ALA A 31 -5.86 -5.83 17.47
CA ALA A 31 -7.07 -5.62 18.27
C ALA A 31 -6.81 -5.82 19.77
N ALA A 32 -5.99 -6.81 20.15
CA ALA A 32 -5.60 -7.02 21.53
C ALA A 32 -4.72 -5.88 22.09
N THR A 33 -3.90 -5.25 21.24
CA THR A 33 -3.07 -4.09 21.63
C THR A 33 -3.91 -2.81 21.77
N LEU A 34 -4.93 -2.65 20.92
CA LEU A 34 -5.84 -1.49 20.94
C LEU A 34 -6.76 -1.44 22.17
N ASP A 35 -7.16 -2.61 22.71
CA ASP A 35 -8.01 -2.71 23.91
C ASP A 35 -7.27 -2.23 25.17
N ASP A 36 -6.01 -2.65 25.36
CA ASP A 36 -5.15 -2.18 26.46
C ASP A 36 -4.65 -0.71 26.26
N GLU A 37 -4.52 -0.23 25.03
CA GLU A 37 -4.09 1.15 24.73
C GLU A 37 -5.18 2.21 24.97
N CYS A 38 -6.45 1.83 25.06
CA CYS A 38 -7.58 2.71 25.39
C CYS A 38 -7.87 2.79 26.90
N SER A 39 -6.87 2.57 27.77
CA SER A 39 -7.02 2.85 29.21
C SER A 39 -7.20 4.36 29.49
N PRO A 40 -7.89 4.77 30.57
CA PRO A 40 -8.13 6.19 30.91
C PRO A 40 -6.85 6.99 31.20
N THR A 41 -5.69 6.33 31.24
CA THR A 41 -4.37 6.91 31.48
C THR A 41 -3.69 7.42 30.21
N LYS A 42 -4.16 7.02 29.02
CA LYS A 42 -3.64 7.46 27.72
C LYS A 42 -4.56 8.53 27.15
N VAL A 43 -3.99 9.68 26.77
CA VAL A 43 -4.73 10.74 26.09
C VAL A 43 -4.97 10.29 24.65
N CYS A 44 -6.13 9.68 24.37
CA CYS A 44 -6.60 9.50 23.01
C CYS A 44 -6.84 10.88 22.42
N ARG A 45 -5.96 11.33 21.52
CA ARG A 45 -6.18 12.58 20.80
C ARG A 45 -7.43 12.44 19.95
N ASN A 46 -8.35 13.40 20.08
CA ASN A 46 -9.53 13.46 19.23
C ASN A 46 -9.07 13.53 17.76
N MET A 47 -9.47 12.54 16.96
CA MET A 47 -9.15 12.44 15.53
C MET A 47 -10.03 13.35 14.66
N GLN A 48 -11.00 14.05 15.25
CA GLN A 48 -11.83 15.03 14.56
C GLN A 48 -10.97 16.14 13.96
N GLY A 49 -11.05 16.29 12.65
CA GLY A 49 -10.24 17.25 11.88
C GLY A 49 -8.92 16.71 11.35
N ILE A 50 -8.64 15.41 11.52
CA ILE A 50 -7.56 14.75 10.78
C ILE A 50 -8.12 14.27 9.45
N ASP A 51 -7.80 14.99 8.39
CA ASP A 51 -8.20 14.68 7.03
C ASP A 51 -7.06 14.95 6.04
N PHE A 52 -7.32 14.73 4.75
CA PHE A 52 -6.37 14.98 3.66
C PHE A 52 -6.66 16.29 2.92
N SER A 53 -7.42 17.22 3.51
CA SER A 53 -7.81 18.48 2.86
C SER A 53 -6.59 19.33 2.47
N GLY A 54 -5.52 19.30 3.26
CA GLY A 54 -4.25 19.97 2.95
C GLY A 54 -3.45 19.35 1.79
N PHE A 55 -3.91 18.23 1.22
CA PHE A 55 -3.25 17.57 0.10
C PHE A 55 -3.67 18.14 -1.26
N ALA A 56 -4.88 18.69 -1.35
CA ALA A 56 -5.38 19.35 -2.54
C ALA A 56 -5.42 20.86 -2.33
N GLU A 57 -5.02 21.63 -3.34
CA GLU A 57 -5.08 23.09 -3.28
C GLU A 57 -6.45 23.59 -3.76
N GLY A 58 -7.09 24.44 -2.97
CA GLY A 58 -8.39 25.05 -3.30
C GLY A 58 -9.49 24.02 -3.53
N ASP A 59 -10.21 24.14 -4.65
CA ASP A 59 -11.32 23.26 -5.02
C ASP A 59 -10.87 22.02 -5.82
N THR A 60 -9.57 21.71 -5.82
CA THR A 60 -9.05 20.53 -6.55
C THR A 60 -9.52 19.25 -5.88
N ASP A 61 -9.97 18.27 -6.67
CA ASP A 61 -10.32 16.95 -6.13
C ASP A 61 -9.08 16.26 -5.54
N ILE A 62 -9.23 15.70 -4.34
CA ILE A 62 -8.13 15.05 -3.61
C ILE A 62 -7.55 13.87 -4.40
N ARG A 63 -8.38 13.13 -5.16
CA ARG A 63 -7.89 12.00 -5.96
C ARG A 63 -7.01 12.50 -7.11
N ASP A 64 -7.39 13.58 -7.76
CA ASP A 64 -6.61 14.16 -8.85
C ASP A 64 -5.28 14.72 -8.35
N ALA A 65 -5.29 15.43 -7.22
CA ALA A 65 -4.06 15.91 -6.57
C ALA A 65 -3.11 14.73 -6.24
N TRP A 66 -3.67 13.62 -5.74
CA TRP A 66 -2.90 12.41 -5.41
C TRP A 66 -2.34 11.71 -6.65
N ARG A 67 -3.12 11.56 -7.72
CA ARG A 67 -2.63 10.98 -8.98
C ARG A 67 -1.53 11.83 -9.61
N ASN A 68 -1.68 13.15 -9.59
CA ASN A 68 -0.67 14.08 -10.08
C ASN A 68 0.64 13.97 -9.27
N ARG A 69 0.54 13.82 -7.94
CA ARG A 69 1.71 13.57 -7.10
C ARG A 69 2.40 12.26 -7.48
N LEU A 70 1.65 11.18 -7.62
CA LEU A 70 2.21 9.87 -8.00
C LEU A 70 2.88 9.90 -9.38
N ALA A 71 2.26 10.58 -10.35
CA ALA A 71 2.83 10.75 -11.68
C ALA A 71 4.17 11.48 -11.60
N ARG A 72 4.22 12.60 -10.86
CA ARG A 72 5.46 13.38 -10.66
C ARG A 72 6.56 12.57 -9.98
N GLU A 73 6.20 11.69 -9.06
CA GLU A 73 7.17 10.82 -8.37
C GLU A 73 7.54 9.56 -9.16
N GLY A 74 6.96 9.33 -10.33
CA GLY A 74 7.16 8.10 -11.11
C GLY A 74 6.59 6.85 -10.44
N LYS A 75 5.66 7.02 -9.49
CA LYS A 75 4.99 5.94 -8.75
C LYS A 75 3.63 5.58 -9.31
N LEU A 76 3.14 6.38 -10.26
CA LEU A 76 1.92 6.05 -10.97
C LEU A 76 2.25 4.96 -11.99
N SER A 77 1.71 3.76 -11.79
CA SER A 77 1.81 2.72 -12.82
C SER A 77 0.99 3.11 -14.05
N GLU A 78 1.64 3.11 -15.22
CA GLU A 78 0.97 3.30 -16.52
C GLU A 78 0.22 2.04 -16.96
N SER A 79 0.54 0.87 -16.39
CA SER A 79 -0.09 -0.40 -16.75
C SER A 79 -1.57 -0.51 -16.37
N GLY A 80 -2.11 0.50 -15.67
CA GLY A 80 -3.54 0.59 -15.37
C GLY A 80 -4.09 -0.54 -14.49
N GLN A 81 -3.21 -1.37 -13.92
CA GLN A 81 -3.63 -2.46 -13.04
C GLN A 81 -4.27 -1.87 -11.79
N SER A 82 -5.53 -2.19 -11.57
CA SER A 82 -6.21 -1.77 -10.36
C SER A 82 -5.61 -2.49 -9.16
N ILE A 83 -5.74 -1.92 -7.95
CA ILE A 83 -5.35 -2.63 -6.73
C ILE A 83 -6.08 -3.98 -6.63
N ARG A 84 -7.30 -4.07 -7.17
CA ARG A 84 -8.03 -5.33 -7.27
C ARG A 84 -7.25 -6.35 -8.09
N ASP A 85 -6.75 -6.00 -9.27
CA ASP A 85 -6.00 -6.91 -10.15
C ASP A 85 -4.65 -7.30 -9.50
N LEU A 86 -4.05 -6.40 -8.72
CA LEU A 86 -2.86 -6.73 -7.93
C LEU A 86 -3.14 -7.78 -6.83
N VAL A 87 -4.29 -7.66 -6.15
CA VAL A 87 -4.65 -8.51 -5.01
C VAL A 87 -5.25 -9.85 -5.45
N LEU A 88 -6.11 -9.83 -6.46
CA LEU A 88 -6.84 -11.00 -6.95
C LEU A 88 -6.14 -11.71 -8.12
N GLY A 89 -5.08 -11.10 -8.67
CA GLY A 89 -4.51 -11.47 -9.96
C GLY A 89 -5.25 -10.77 -11.10
N SER A 90 -4.55 -10.58 -12.23
CA SER A 90 -5.19 -10.17 -13.48
C SER A 90 -6.24 -11.22 -13.85
N ASP A 91 -7.47 -10.77 -14.12
CA ASP A 91 -8.54 -11.63 -14.63
C ASP A 91 -8.19 -11.98 -16.10
N GLU A 92 -7.25 -12.90 -16.28
CA GLU A 92 -6.89 -13.45 -17.59
C GLU A 92 -7.95 -14.47 -18.00
N ARG A 93 -9.00 -13.95 -18.63
CA ARG A 93 -10.00 -14.72 -19.37
C ARG A 93 -9.67 -14.74 -20.87
#